data_AF-A0A101GE63-F1
#
_entry.id   AF-A0A101GE63-F1
#
_cell.length_a   1.000
_cell.length_b   1.000
_cell.length_c   1.000
_cell.angle_alpha   90.00
_cell.angle_beta   90.00
_cell.angle_gamma   90.00
#
_symmetry.space_group_name_H-M   'P 1'
#
loop_
_entity.id
_entity.type
_entity.pdbx_description
1 polymer ?
#
loop_
_entity_poly.entity_id
_entity_poly.type
_entity_poly.pdbx_seq_one_letter_code
_entity_poly.pdbx_strand_id
1 'polypeptide(L)'
;MSEGKEILFTQQELKEMQDVVLRNPYFQDPRILHIPKYPTDVQRVSPIHGLIFAKGNEYTGFEHIFQRHEQWTSKANWIESQDENGNNYFRLQNQGLFRIDSMPIFDYCDIADSLYKHDNLNIEKNKRPELFEMYTGEHTHKDYVTSKYNLFLYKGTKVVHTLYPQSNKNNPKRIKGFNYTRGGVSGSWDMKNSIAMIDIPYLNHQEIIKYVLIFRRDFGNNIEIVIVQVNDNYGNPWKSIILGTRDIVSPNIELNPIELTKIQYADLRELEKIILEIEEQKV
;
A
#
# COMPACT_ATOMS: atom_id res chain seq x y z
N MET A 1 5.49 14.04 10.85
CA MET A 1 6.41 13.70 9.73
C MET A 1 6.67 14.98 8.96
N SER A 2 7.93 15.36 8.82
CA SER A 2 8.32 16.55 8.05
C SER A 2 7.81 16.43 6.62
N GLU A 3 7.25 17.51 6.07
CA GLU A 3 7.06 17.71 4.64
C GLU A 3 8.41 17.55 3.94
N GLY A 4 8.79 16.31 3.62
CA GLY A 4 9.95 16.02 2.80
C GLY A 4 9.67 16.58 1.42
N LYS A 5 10.50 17.52 0.99
CA LYS A 5 10.49 18.00 -0.39
C LYS A 5 10.57 16.78 -1.32
N GLU A 6 9.61 16.65 -2.23
CA GLU A 6 9.57 15.59 -3.23
C GLU A 6 10.94 15.43 -3.91
N ILE A 7 11.51 14.21 -3.87
CA ILE A 7 12.83 13.91 -4.43
C ILE A 7 12.67 13.20 -5.77
N LEU A 8 12.64 13.99 -6.85
CA LEU A 8 12.59 13.51 -8.22
C LEU A 8 14.00 13.23 -8.77
N PHE A 9 14.10 12.36 -9.79
CA PHE A 9 15.32 12.22 -10.57
C PHE A 9 15.69 13.52 -11.27
N THR A 10 16.97 13.83 -11.26
CA THR A 10 17.59 14.93 -11.99
C THR A 10 17.75 14.59 -13.47
N GLN A 11 17.90 15.60 -14.32
CA GLN A 11 18.13 15.41 -15.75
C GLN A 11 19.39 14.58 -16.05
N GLN A 12 20.43 14.72 -15.21
CA GLN A 12 21.65 13.94 -15.35
C GLN A 12 21.40 12.46 -15.06
N GLU A 13 20.69 12.13 -13.98
CA GLU A 13 20.33 10.75 -13.65
C GLU A 13 19.44 10.11 -14.72
N LEU A 14 18.45 10.86 -15.23
CA LEU A 14 17.58 10.40 -16.33
C LEU A 14 18.37 10.08 -17.61
N LYS A 15 19.38 10.88 -17.91
CA LYS A 15 20.27 10.65 -19.05
C LYS A 15 21.14 9.41 -18.83
N GLU A 16 21.72 9.26 -17.64
CA GLU A 16 22.56 8.11 -17.29
C GLU A 16 21.79 6.79 -17.38
N MET A 17 20.54 6.74 -16.90
CA MET A 17 19.69 5.55 -17.04
C MET A 17 19.48 5.16 -18.50
N GLN A 18 19.19 6.14 -19.36
CA GLN A 18 19.01 5.91 -20.79
C GLN A 18 20.31 5.42 -21.45
N ASP A 19 21.45 6.04 -21.13
CA ASP A 19 22.76 5.65 -21.63
C ASP A 19 23.14 4.22 -21.21
N VAL A 20 22.83 3.83 -19.97
CA VAL A 20 23.06 2.47 -19.46
C VAL A 20 22.22 1.44 -20.22
N VAL A 21 20.95 1.72 -20.48
CA VAL A 21 20.08 0.83 -21.26
C VAL A 21 20.56 0.68 -22.69
N LEU A 22 20.97 1.78 -23.33
CA LEU A 22 21.47 1.78 -24.71
C LEU A 22 22.75 0.95 -24.87
N ARG A 23 23.63 0.96 -23.86
CA ARG A 23 24.91 0.22 -23.89
C ARG A 23 24.80 -1.25 -23.50
N ASN A 24 23.70 -1.66 -22.90
CA ASN A 24 23.54 -3.00 -22.33
C ASN A 24 22.31 -3.72 -22.94
N PRO A 25 22.51 -4.55 -23.99
CA PRO A 25 21.43 -5.26 -24.66
C PRO A 25 20.61 -6.17 -23.74
N TYR A 26 21.15 -6.61 -22.60
CA TYR A 26 20.47 -7.46 -21.64
C TYR A 26 19.15 -6.88 -21.11
N PHE A 27 19.03 -5.55 -21.05
CA PHE A 27 17.78 -4.90 -20.63
C PHE A 27 16.63 -5.12 -21.61
N GLN A 28 16.91 -5.50 -22.86
CA GLN A 28 15.90 -5.80 -23.87
C GLN A 28 15.35 -7.23 -23.74
N ASP A 29 15.94 -8.11 -22.92
CA ASP A 29 15.40 -9.45 -22.70
C ASP A 29 14.27 -9.40 -21.65
N PRO A 30 13.00 -9.66 -22.02
CA PRO A 30 11.88 -9.61 -21.09
C PRO A 30 11.93 -10.68 -19.99
N ARG A 31 12.84 -11.65 -20.10
CA ARG A 31 13.03 -12.71 -19.10
C ARG A 31 14.00 -12.30 -18.00
N ILE A 32 14.77 -11.23 -18.21
CA ILE A 32 15.79 -10.79 -17.27
C ILE A 32 15.19 -9.69 -16.37
N LEU A 33 15.24 -9.93 -15.07
CA LEU A 33 15.00 -8.93 -14.05
C LEU A 33 16.34 -8.53 -13.43
N HIS A 34 16.69 -7.25 -13.52
CA HIS A 34 17.87 -6.74 -12.84
C HIS A 34 17.51 -6.45 -11.38
N ILE A 35 18.39 -6.78 -10.44
CA ILE A 35 18.19 -6.49 -9.01
C ILE A 35 18.90 -5.17 -8.71
N PRO A 36 18.17 -4.05 -8.58
CA PRO A 36 18.79 -2.74 -8.40
C PRO A 36 19.25 -2.53 -6.96
N LYS A 37 20.38 -1.85 -6.79
CA LYS A 37 20.92 -1.46 -5.49
C LYS A 37 20.59 -0.01 -5.16
N TYR A 38 20.79 0.90 -6.12
CA TYR A 38 20.60 2.34 -5.98
C TYR A 38 19.29 2.81 -6.63
N PRO A 39 18.70 3.94 -6.18
CA PRO A 39 17.47 4.48 -6.76
C PRO A 39 17.53 4.68 -8.28
N THR A 40 18.70 5.02 -8.82
CA THR A 40 18.91 5.27 -10.24
C THR A 40 19.18 4.01 -11.05
N ASP A 41 19.35 2.85 -10.40
CA ASP A 41 19.61 1.60 -11.12
C ASP A 41 18.35 1.18 -11.90
N VAL A 42 18.57 0.85 -13.17
CA VAL A 42 17.52 0.31 -14.04
C VAL A 42 17.19 -1.11 -13.57
N GLN A 43 15.94 -1.32 -13.27
CA GLN A 43 15.42 -2.61 -12.84
C GLN A 43 14.92 -3.43 -14.03
N ARG A 44 14.22 -2.76 -14.95
CA ARG A 44 13.66 -3.38 -16.15
C ARG A 44 13.36 -2.36 -17.23
N VAL A 45 13.31 -2.83 -18.47
CA VAL A 45 12.83 -2.07 -19.62
C VAL A 45 11.62 -2.79 -20.23
N SER A 46 10.58 -2.03 -20.61
CA SER A 46 9.40 -2.60 -21.24
C SER A 46 9.76 -3.14 -22.64
N PRO A 47 9.29 -4.35 -23.00
CA PRO A 47 9.79 -5.04 -24.19
C PRO A 47 9.36 -4.42 -25.52
N ILE A 48 8.25 -3.68 -25.56
CA ILE A 48 7.71 -3.15 -26.84
C ILE A 48 8.25 -1.74 -27.08
N HIS A 49 8.05 -0.81 -26.15
CA HIS A 49 8.40 0.59 -26.35
C HIS A 49 9.72 1.01 -25.70
N GLY A 50 10.35 0.13 -24.93
CA GLY A 50 11.62 0.41 -24.29
C GLY A 50 11.50 1.39 -23.11
N LEU A 51 10.38 1.37 -22.38
CA LEU A 51 10.14 2.23 -21.23
C LEU A 51 10.96 1.76 -20.04
N ILE A 52 11.65 2.68 -19.38
CA ILE A 52 12.65 2.37 -18.36
C ILE A 52 12.00 2.46 -16.97
N PHE A 53 12.00 1.34 -16.26
CA PHE A 53 11.64 1.27 -14.85
C PHE A 53 12.93 1.22 -14.02
N ALA A 54 13.25 2.34 -13.39
CA ALA A 54 14.30 2.42 -12.38
C ALA A 54 13.75 2.05 -11.00
N LYS A 55 14.62 1.61 -10.09
CA LYS A 55 14.26 1.29 -8.71
C LYS A 55 13.47 2.42 -8.06
N GLY A 56 13.99 3.65 -8.16
CA GLY A 56 13.37 4.82 -7.59
C GLY A 56 13.50 4.93 -6.08
N ASN A 57 12.62 5.75 -5.52
CA ASN A 57 12.49 6.04 -4.09
C ASN A 57 10.99 6.17 -3.75
N GLU A 58 10.64 6.70 -2.57
CA GLU A 58 9.24 6.86 -2.19
C GLU A 58 8.43 7.85 -3.05
N TYR A 59 9.08 8.67 -3.88
CA TYR A 59 8.48 9.69 -4.75
C TYR A 59 8.56 9.37 -6.24
N THR A 60 9.44 8.48 -6.70
CA THR A 60 9.61 8.17 -8.12
C THR A 60 9.94 6.72 -8.39
N GLY A 61 9.71 6.26 -9.62
CA GLY A 61 10.14 4.96 -10.11
C GLY A 61 9.33 3.79 -9.53
N PHE A 62 9.92 2.60 -9.59
CA PHE A 62 9.24 1.37 -9.19
C PHE A 62 8.82 1.37 -7.72
N GLU A 63 9.68 1.82 -6.80
CA GLU A 63 9.37 1.86 -5.36
C GLU A 63 8.15 2.73 -5.07
N HIS A 64 8.04 3.91 -5.70
CA HIS A 64 6.87 4.77 -5.56
C HIS A 64 5.59 4.08 -6.04
N ILE A 65 5.64 3.45 -7.22
CA ILE A 65 4.50 2.71 -7.77
C ILE A 65 4.10 1.59 -6.82
N PHE A 66 5.05 0.77 -6.40
CA PHE A 66 4.83 -0.38 -5.54
C PHE A 66 4.26 0.03 -4.19
N GLN A 67 4.91 0.95 -3.47
CA GLN A 67 4.49 1.39 -2.14
C GLN A 67 3.10 2.05 -2.11
N ARG A 68 2.69 2.67 -3.21
CA ARG A 68 1.46 3.46 -3.27
C ARG A 68 0.30 2.72 -3.93
N HIS A 69 0.58 1.81 -4.84
CA HIS A 69 -0.46 1.20 -5.66
C HIS A 69 -0.55 -0.31 -5.51
N GLU A 70 0.35 -0.96 -4.77
CA GLU A 70 0.16 -2.39 -4.48
C GLU A 70 -0.72 -2.69 -3.28
N GLN A 71 -1.60 -3.68 -3.47
CA GLN A 71 -2.56 -4.11 -2.46
C GLN A 71 -1.89 -4.64 -1.19
N TRP A 72 -0.73 -5.26 -1.34
CA TRP A 72 -0.03 -5.94 -0.25
C TRP A 72 0.85 -5.01 0.58
N THR A 73 0.95 -3.73 0.19
CA THR A 73 1.78 -2.76 0.91
C THR A 73 1.01 -2.16 2.08
N SER A 74 1.69 -2.06 3.23
CA SER A 74 1.15 -1.50 4.47
C SER A 74 1.32 0.01 4.59
N LYS A 75 1.92 0.69 3.59
CA LYS A 75 2.20 2.13 3.68
C LYS A 75 0.93 2.93 3.46
N ALA A 76 0.49 3.56 4.54
CA ALA A 76 -0.67 4.42 4.52
C ALA A 76 -0.37 5.74 3.80
N ASN A 77 -1.29 6.16 2.95
CA ASN A 77 -1.21 7.44 2.28
C ASN A 77 -2.18 8.41 2.96
N TRP A 78 -1.63 9.26 3.82
CA TRP A 78 -2.37 10.27 4.57
C TRP A 78 -2.43 11.57 3.78
N ILE A 79 -3.60 12.20 3.78
CA ILE A 79 -3.80 13.53 3.19
C ILE A 79 -4.48 14.44 4.22
N GLU A 80 -4.08 15.71 4.20
CA GLU A 80 -4.81 16.75 4.91
C GLU A 80 -6.13 17.03 4.18
N SER A 81 -7.17 17.30 4.93
CA SER A 81 -8.51 17.60 4.43
C SER A 81 -9.20 18.56 5.39
N GLN A 82 -10.20 19.28 4.89
CA GLN A 82 -10.99 20.21 5.68
C GLN A 82 -12.40 19.65 5.90
N ASP A 83 -12.91 19.81 7.12
CA ASP A 83 -14.31 19.54 7.43
C ASP A 83 -15.21 20.70 6.99
N GLU A 84 -16.53 20.55 7.16
CA GLU A 84 -17.52 21.57 6.80
C GLU A 84 -17.34 22.89 7.57
N ASN A 85 -16.63 22.86 8.70
CA ASN A 85 -16.36 24.01 9.55
C ASN A 85 -14.97 24.63 9.31
N GLY A 86 -14.22 24.12 8.33
CA GLY A 86 -12.87 24.59 8.00
C GLY A 86 -11.77 24.07 8.93
N ASN A 87 -12.04 23.10 9.80
CA ASN A 87 -11.00 22.46 10.60
C ASN A 87 -10.21 21.45 9.75
N ASN A 88 -8.89 21.56 9.82
CA ASN A 88 -8.00 20.61 9.15
C ASN A 88 -7.94 19.29 9.93
N TYR A 89 -8.01 18.17 9.20
CA TYR A 89 -7.80 16.83 9.74
C TYR A 89 -7.07 15.96 8.72
N PHE A 90 -6.39 14.91 9.20
CA PHE A 90 -5.76 13.92 8.35
C PHE A 90 -6.69 12.74 8.10
N ARG A 91 -6.79 12.32 6.85
CA ARG A 91 -7.53 11.12 6.46
C ARG A 91 -6.75 10.26 5.49
N LEU A 92 -7.15 9.00 5.39
CA LEU A 92 -6.57 8.11 4.41
C LEU A 92 -7.07 8.44 3.00
N GLN A 93 -6.13 8.54 2.06
CA GLN A 93 -6.43 8.72 0.65
C GLN A 93 -6.87 7.38 0.03
N ASN A 94 -7.95 7.40 -0.73
CA ASN A 94 -8.30 6.31 -1.64
C ASN A 94 -7.44 6.44 -2.90
N GLN A 95 -6.35 5.67 -2.96
CA GLN A 95 -5.53 5.51 -4.16
C GLN A 95 -6.03 4.32 -4.98
N GLY A 96 -5.91 4.36 -6.31
CA GLY A 96 -6.21 3.18 -7.12
C GLY A 96 -5.16 2.09 -6.87
N LEU A 97 -5.60 0.87 -6.57
CA LEU A 97 -4.69 -0.27 -6.36
C LEU A 97 -4.69 -1.21 -7.57
N PHE A 98 -3.54 -1.82 -7.85
CA PHE A 98 -3.44 -2.91 -8.82
C PHE A 98 -4.27 -4.11 -8.36
N ARG A 99 -4.44 -5.08 -9.25
CA ARG A 99 -5.22 -6.29 -8.94
C ARG A 99 -4.44 -7.17 -7.97
N ILE A 100 -5.15 -7.98 -7.19
CA ILE A 100 -4.53 -8.88 -6.20
C ILE A 100 -3.58 -9.91 -6.81
N ASP A 101 -3.87 -10.29 -8.06
CA ASP A 101 -3.12 -11.25 -8.88
C ASP A 101 -2.07 -10.58 -9.78
N SER A 102 -1.91 -9.25 -9.67
CA SER A 102 -0.87 -8.50 -10.39
C SER A 102 0.50 -8.95 -9.90
N MET A 103 1.37 -9.33 -10.83
CA MET A 103 2.78 -9.55 -10.57
C MET A 103 3.53 -8.24 -10.83
N PRO A 104 4.06 -7.56 -9.78
CA PRO A 104 4.78 -6.32 -9.94
C PRO A 104 5.92 -6.44 -10.95
N ILE A 105 6.30 -5.32 -11.55
CA ILE A 105 7.37 -5.19 -12.57
C ILE A 105 7.00 -5.81 -13.92
N PHE A 106 6.52 -7.05 -13.96
CA PHE A 106 6.11 -7.72 -15.19
C PHE A 106 4.83 -7.10 -15.75
N ASP A 107 3.75 -7.13 -14.98
CA ASP A 107 2.46 -6.58 -15.42
C ASP A 107 2.55 -5.06 -15.61
N TYR A 108 3.41 -4.38 -14.85
CA TYR A 108 3.62 -2.93 -14.99
C TYR A 108 4.22 -2.57 -16.35
N CYS A 109 5.17 -3.36 -16.84
CA CYS A 109 5.75 -3.18 -18.17
C CYS A 109 4.70 -3.39 -19.26
N ASP A 110 3.91 -4.46 -19.16
CA ASP A 110 2.87 -4.80 -20.14
C ASP A 110 1.76 -3.72 -20.18
N ILE A 111 1.35 -3.23 -19.01
CA ILE A 111 0.41 -2.12 -18.87
C ILE A 111 1.01 -0.85 -19.49
N ALA A 112 2.25 -0.48 -19.13
CA ALA A 112 2.88 0.72 -19.63
C ALA A 112 3.05 0.70 -21.15
N ASP A 113 3.44 -0.45 -21.73
CA ASP A 113 3.52 -0.63 -23.17
C ASP A 113 2.15 -0.49 -23.85
N SER A 114 1.08 -0.97 -23.23
CA SER A 114 -0.29 -0.79 -23.74
C SER A 114 -0.74 0.68 -23.74
N LEU A 115 -0.21 1.45 -22.78
CA LEU A 115 -0.57 2.85 -22.57
C LEU A 115 0.24 3.82 -23.42
N TYR A 116 1.50 3.50 -23.74
CA TYR A 116 2.42 4.39 -24.42
C TYR A 116 2.16 4.46 -25.93
N LYS A 117 1.08 5.16 -26.30
CA LYS A 117 0.71 5.47 -27.68
C LYS A 117 0.21 6.91 -27.77
N HIS A 118 0.34 7.50 -28.96
CA HIS A 118 0.01 8.91 -29.18
C HIS A 118 -1.43 9.26 -28.77
N ASP A 119 -2.39 8.41 -29.14
CA ASP A 119 -3.82 8.60 -28.82
C ASP A 119 -4.12 8.64 -27.31
N ASN A 120 -3.24 8.09 -26.48
CA ASN A 120 -3.40 8.10 -25.03
C ASN A 120 -2.74 9.32 -24.37
N LEU A 121 -1.97 10.13 -25.10
CA LEU A 121 -1.29 11.29 -24.53
C LEU A 121 -2.32 12.30 -24.02
N ASN A 122 -2.29 12.57 -22.72
CA ASN A 122 -3.27 13.38 -22.02
C ASN A 122 -2.65 14.67 -21.51
N ILE A 123 -2.73 15.72 -22.33
CA ILE A 123 -2.18 17.04 -21.99
C ILE A 123 -3.09 17.76 -20.98
N GLU A 124 -4.40 17.63 -21.11
CA GLU A 124 -5.39 18.39 -20.32
C GLU A 124 -5.37 18.00 -18.82
N LYS A 125 -5.18 16.72 -18.50
CA LYS A 125 -5.17 16.24 -17.11
C LYS A 125 -3.79 16.29 -16.46
N ASN A 126 -2.76 16.59 -17.22
CA ASN A 126 -1.41 16.68 -16.70
C ASN A 126 -1.21 17.99 -15.94
N LYS A 127 -1.06 17.91 -14.63
CA LYS A 127 -0.87 19.08 -13.75
C LYS A 127 0.55 19.64 -13.76
N ARG A 128 1.53 18.89 -14.31
CA ARG A 128 2.96 19.24 -14.34
C ARG A 128 3.55 18.95 -15.74
N PRO A 129 2.98 19.53 -16.82
CA PRO A 129 3.38 19.25 -18.21
C PRO A 129 4.79 19.72 -18.56
N GLU A 130 5.42 20.52 -17.70
CA GLU A 130 6.82 20.92 -17.80
C GLU A 130 7.78 19.82 -17.35
N LEU A 131 7.35 18.92 -16.47
CA LEU A 131 8.18 17.83 -15.93
C LEU A 131 7.81 16.46 -16.50
N PHE A 132 6.54 16.23 -16.81
CA PHE A 132 6.06 14.91 -17.16
C PHE A 132 5.23 14.88 -18.44
N GLU A 133 5.18 13.71 -19.06
CA GLU A 133 4.18 13.31 -20.05
C GLU A 133 3.21 12.33 -19.39
N MET A 134 1.91 12.61 -19.50
CA MET A 134 0.85 11.76 -18.95
C MET A 134 0.16 11.01 -20.08
N TYR A 135 0.04 9.70 -19.94
CA TYR A 135 -0.72 8.83 -20.83
C TYR A 135 -1.89 8.23 -20.05
N THR A 136 -3.09 8.29 -20.61
CA THR A 136 -4.30 7.68 -20.04
C THR A 136 -4.86 6.69 -21.04
N GLY A 137 -5.02 5.44 -20.62
CA GLY A 137 -5.49 4.40 -21.54
C GLY A 137 -6.04 3.19 -20.82
N GLU A 138 -6.37 2.19 -21.63
CA GLU A 138 -6.90 0.90 -21.20
C GLU A 138 -5.89 -0.21 -21.44
N HIS A 139 -5.84 -1.17 -20.52
CA HIS A 139 -5.09 -2.42 -20.68
C HIS A 139 -6.03 -3.60 -20.41
N THR A 140 -5.97 -4.60 -21.29
CA THR A 140 -6.72 -5.85 -21.16
C THR A 140 -5.81 -6.91 -20.57
N HIS A 141 -6.17 -7.39 -19.37
CA HIS A 141 -5.40 -8.39 -18.64
C HIS A 141 -5.59 -9.79 -19.24
N LYS A 142 -4.81 -10.76 -18.73
CA LYS A 142 -4.82 -12.17 -19.18
C LYS A 142 -6.19 -12.85 -19.05
N ASP A 143 -7.03 -12.39 -18.13
CA ASP A 143 -8.42 -12.87 -17.94
C ASP A 143 -9.44 -12.10 -18.78
N TYR A 144 -8.98 -11.31 -19.77
CA TYR A 144 -9.79 -10.48 -20.66
C TYR A 144 -10.55 -9.34 -19.98
N VAL A 145 -10.28 -9.05 -18.70
CA VAL A 145 -10.84 -7.88 -18.03
C VAL A 145 -10.04 -6.65 -18.40
N THR A 146 -10.72 -5.60 -18.84
CA THR A 146 -10.10 -4.31 -19.15
C THR A 146 -10.11 -3.38 -17.93
N SER A 147 -8.99 -2.70 -17.70
CA SER A 147 -8.85 -1.68 -16.65
C SER A 147 -8.21 -0.41 -17.21
N LYS A 148 -8.61 0.75 -16.67
CA LYS A 148 -8.04 2.05 -17.02
C LYS A 148 -6.87 2.42 -16.11
N TYR A 149 -5.80 2.94 -16.72
CA TYR A 149 -4.57 3.31 -16.05
C TYR A 149 -4.11 4.71 -16.46
N ASN A 150 -3.27 5.30 -15.61
CA ASN A 150 -2.49 6.50 -15.89
C ASN A 150 -1.01 6.14 -15.81
N LEU A 151 -0.25 6.54 -16.82
CA LEU A 151 1.20 6.38 -16.89
C LEU A 151 1.83 7.77 -16.99
N PHE A 152 2.84 8.03 -16.17
CA PHE A 152 3.64 9.25 -16.21
C PHE A 152 5.08 8.93 -16.55
N LEU A 153 5.62 9.59 -17.56
CA LEU A 153 7.04 9.57 -17.89
C LEU A 153 7.66 10.93 -17.58
N TYR A 154 8.95 10.95 -17.27
CA TYR A 154 9.71 12.19 -17.32
C TYR A 154 9.74 12.70 -18.75
N LYS A 155 9.37 13.98 -18.92
CA LYS A 155 9.17 14.60 -20.24
C LYS A 155 10.41 14.46 -21.12
N GLY A 156 10.21 14.04 -22.37
CA GLY A 156 11.31 13.85 -23.32
C GLY A 156 12.24 12.67 -23.01
N THR A 157 11.84 11.78 -22.10
CA THR A 157 12.60 10.56 -21.75
C THR A 157 11.70 9.34 -21.81
N LYS A 158 12.31 8.15 -21.83
CA LYS A 158 11.58 6.89 -21.67
C LYS A 158 11.44 6.44 -20.21
N VAL A 159 11.87 7.25 -19.25
CA VAL A 159 11.90 6.86 -17.84
C VAL A 159 10.52 7.04 -17.21
N VAL A 160 9.97 5.94 -16.68
CA VAL A 160 8.68 5.93 -16.00
C VAL A 160 8.84 6.56 -14.61
N HIS A 161 8.04 7.59 -14.37
CA HIS A 161 7.94 8.24 -13.06
C HIS A 161 6.95 7.51 -12.15
N THR A 162 5.73 7.26 -12.65
CA THR A 162 4.69 6.52 -11.92
C THR A 162 3.69 5.88 -12.90
N LEU A 163 3.00 4.84 -12.44
CA LEU A 163 1.94 4.12 -13.15
C LEU A 163 0.89 3.71 -12.11
N TYR A 164 -0.39 3.99 -12.36
CA TYR A 164 -1.43 3.62 -11.41
C TYR A 164 -2.81 3.40 -12.07
N PRO A 165 -3.64 2.50 -11.51
CA PRO A 165 -5.02 2.33 -11.95
C PRO A 165 -5.90 3.53 -11.58
N GLN A 166 -6.85 3.86 -12.45
CA GLN A 166 -7.83 4.92 -12.19
C GLN A 166 -8.96 4.49 -11.25
N SER A 167 -9.26 3.19 -11.21
CA SER A 167 -10.37 2.65 -10.42
C SER A 167 -9.91 2.29 -9.01
N ASN A 168 -10.79 2.49 -8.04
CA ASN A 168 -10.66 2.01 -6.66
C ASN A 168 -11.38 0.66 -6.43
N LYS A 169 -11.80 -0.04 -7.50
CA LYS A 169 -12.50 -1.35 -7.41
C LYS A 169 -11.71 -2.40 -6.63
N ASN A 170 -10.39 -2.28 -6.68
CA ASN A 170 -9.43 -3.17 -6.05
C ASN A 170 -9.09 -2.74 -4.62
N ASN A 171 -9.63 -1.62 -4.14
CA ASN A 171 -9.33 -1.15 -2.80
C ASN A 171 -10.04 -2.03 -1.79
N PRO A 172 -9.38 -2.41 -0.68
CA PRO A 172 -10.07 -3.02 0.43
C PRO A 172 -11.17 -2.07 0.91
N LYS A 173 -12.36 -2.63 1.16
CA LYS A 173 -13.46 -1.84 1.71
C LYS A 173 -13.03 -1.32 3.08
N ARG A 174 -13.17 -0.01 3.29
CA ARG A 174 -12.90 0.66 4.57
C ARG A 174 -14.18 1.21 5.13
N ILE A 175 -14.25 1.31 6.46
CA ILE A 175 -15.38 1.97 7.12
C ILE A 175 -15.20 3.48 6.99
N LYS A 176 -16.28 4.17 6.67
CA LYS A 176 -16.29 5.62 6.58
C LYS A 176 -15.96 6.20 7.96
N GLY A 177 -15.02 7.15 8.02
CA GLY A 177 -14.60 7.79 9.26
C GLY A 177 -13.48 7.06 10.01
N PHE A 178 -13.20 5.80 9.68
CA PHE A 178 -12.13 5.03 10.33
C PHE A 178 -10.75 5.46 9.79
N ASN A 179 -10.17 6.48 10.43
CA ASN A 179 -8.89 7.08 10.07
C ASN A 179 -7.74 6.46 10.87
N TYR A 180 -7.60 5.14 10.75
CA TYR A 180 -6.50 4.39 11.36
C TYR A 180 -5.93 3.37 10.39
N THR A 181 -4.64 3.08 10.54
CA THR A 181 -3.92 2.14 9.69
C THR A 181 -3.52 0.94 10.50
N ARG A 182 -3.88 -0.25 10.01
CA ARG A 182 -3.45 -1.50 10.63
C ARG A 182 -1.92 -1.61 10.54
N GLY A 183 -1.26 -1.78 11.67
CA GLY A 183 0.16 -2.11 11.72
C GLY A 183 0.42 -3.59 11.49
N GLY A 184 1.64 -4.03 11.77
CA GLY A 184 2.00 -5.45 11.71
C GLY A 184 1.31 -6.23 12.82
N VAL A 185 0.63 -7.31 12.45
CA VAL A 185 0.03 -8.25 13.41
C VAL A 185 1.14 -9.02 14.11
N SER A 186 1.11 -9.03 15.44
CA SER A 186 2.06 -9.78 16.26
C SER A 186 1.36 -10.85 17.10
N GLY A 187 2.12 -11.85 17.50
CA GLY A 187 1.65 -12.95 18.31
C GLY A 187 2.58 -13.23 19.47
N SER A 188 2.03 -13.57 20.63
CA SER A 188 2.82 -13.99 21.80
C SER A 188 2.15 -15.16 22.51
N TRP A 189 2.97 -15.94 23.23
CA TRP A 189 2.52 -17.12 23.95
C TRP A 189 3.06 -17.13 25.38
N ASP A 190 2.15 -17.17 26.35
CA ASP A 190 2.45 -17.43 27.75
C ASP A 190 2.23 -18.93 28.03
N MET A 191 3.32 -19.68 27.97
CA MET A 191 3.31 -21.13 28.13
C MET A 191 2.85 -21.55 29.52
N LYS A 192 3.12 -20.75 30.55
CA LYS A 192 2.80 -21.09 31.94
C LYS A 192 1.30 -21.07 32.17
N ASN A 193 0.63 -20.07 31.60
CA ASN A 193 -0.82 -19.89 31.75
C ASN A 193 -1.62 -20.49 30.58
N SER A 194 -0.95 -21.08 29.57
CA SER A 194 -1.59 -21.57 28.34
C SER A 194 -2.44 -20.50 27.67
N ILE A 195 -1.90 -19.28 27.63
CA ILE A 195 -2.54 -18.12 27.00
C ILE A 195 -1.75 -17.76 25.75
N ALA A 196 -2.45 -17.49 24.66
CA ALA A 196 -1.85 -16.89 23.50
C ALA A 196 -2.57 -15.61 23.11
N MET A 197 -1.81 -14.61 22.68
CA MET A 197 -2.31 -13.30 22.33
C MET A 197 -1.94 -12.97 20.89
N ILE A 198 -2.92 -12.46 20.14
CA ILE A 198 -2.71 -11.89 18.81
C ILE A 198 -3.09 -10.42 18.88
N ASP A 199 -2.12 -9.57 18.59
CA ASP A 199 -2.25 -8.12 18.72
C ASP A 199 -2.26 -7.48 17.32
N ILE A 200 -3.27 -6.67 17.08
CA ILE A 200 -3.48 -5.95 15.83
C ILE A 200 -3.48 -4.44 16.14
N PRO A 201 -2.33 -3.76 16.00
CA PRO A 201 -2.22 -2.34 16.29
C PRO A 201 -2.88 -1.50 15.20
N TYR A 202 -3.49 -0.39 15.59
CA TYR A 202 -4.09 0.62 14.72
C TYR A 202 -3.43 1.97 15.00
N LEU A 203 -2.73 2.48 13.99
CA LEU A 203 -1.91 3.68 14.06
C LEU A 203 -2.63 4.88 13.45
N ASN A 204 -2.42 6.07 14.01
CA ASN A 204 -2.88 7.33 13.43
C ASN A 204 -1.86 7.88 12.41
N HIS A 205 -2.14 9.07 11.87
CA HIS A 205 -1.26 9.78 10.92
C HIS A 205 0.12 10.17 11.49
N GLN A 206 0.32 10.09 12.81
CA GLN A 206 1.59 10.36 13.49
C GLN A 206 2.32 9.06 13.85
N GLU A 207 1.86 7.92 13.35
CA GLU A 207 2.38 6.59 13.67
C GLU A 207 2.24 6.22 15.16
N ILE A 208 1.35 6.89 15.88
CA ILE A 208 1.01 6.56 17.27
C ILE A 208 -0.06 5.46 17.24
N ILE A 209 0.20 4.35 17.94
CA ILE A 209 -0.76 3.26 18.15
C ILE A 209 -1.86 3.78 19.08
N LYS A 210 -3.05 4.04 18.52
CA LYS A 210 -4.22 4.53 19.28
C LYS A 210 -5.10 3.40 19.78
N TYR A 211 -5.15 2.30 19.04
CA TYR A 211 -5.90 1.11 19.45
C TYR A 211 -5.09 -0.15 19.19
N VAL A 212 -5.30 -1.17 20.02
CA VAL A 212 -4.85 -2.54 19.76
C VAL A 212 -6.05 -3.46 19.88
N LEU A 213 -6.39 -4.14 18.80
CA LEU A 213 -7.36 -5.23 18.84
C LEU A 213 -6.61 -6.50 19.23
N ILE A 214 -7.01 -7.10 20.34
CA ILE A 214 -6.34 -8.23 20.98
C ILE A 214 -7.29 -9.43 20.96
N PHE A 215 -6.82 -10.54 20.38
CA PHE A 215 -7.44 -11.85 20.55
C PHE A 215 -6.67 -12.63 21.60
N ARG A 216 -7.23 -12.73 22.81
CA ARG A 216 -6.65 -13.49 23.93
C ARG A 216 -7.28 -14.88 23.96
N ARG A 217 -6.53 -15.89 23.55
CA ARG A 217 -6.93 -17.30 23.62
C ARG A 217 -6.44 -17.91 24.92
N ASP A 218 -7.37 -18.42 25.71
CA ASP A 218 -7.12 -19.19 26.92
C ASP A 218 -7.42 -20.66 26.60
N PHE A 219 -6.37 -21.43 26.33
CA PHE A 219 -6.51 -22.84 25.96
C PHE A 219 -6.90 -23.72 27.13
N GLY A 220 -6.61 -23.31 28.37
CA GLY A 220 -7.03 -24.03 29.57
C GLY A 220 -8.54 -24.04 29.74
N ASN A 221 -9.18 -22.91 29.41
CA ASN A 221 -10.64 -22.75 29.48
C ASN A 221 -11.34 -22.93 28.12
N ASN A 222 -10.59 -23.16 27.04
CA ASN A 222 -11.06 -23.26 25.66
C ASN A 222 -11.86 -22.04 25.16
N ILE A 223 -11.48 -20.84 25.59
CA ILE A 223 -12.16 -19.58 25.23
C ILE A 223 -11.22 -18.59 24.54
N GLU A 224 -11.77 -17.79 23.64
CA GLU A 224 -11.12 -16.61 23.07
C GLU A 224 -11.88 -15.36 23.51
N ILE A 225 -11.16 -14.41 24.08
CA ILE A 225 -11.66 -13.10 24.50
C ILE A 225 -11.17 -12.07 23.49
N VAL A 226 -12.08 -11.28 22.95
CA VAL A 226 -11.76 -10.17 22.06
C VAL A 226 -11.74 -8.87 22.86
N ILE A 227 -10.64 -8.15 22.82
CA ILE A 227 -10.39 -6.96 23.61
C ILE A 227 -9.95 -5.82 22.69
N VAL A 228 -10.47 -4.61 22.93
CA VAL A 228 -9.91 -3.38 22.37
C VAL A 228 -9.15 -2.67 23.47
N GLN A 229 -7.83 -2.60 23.35
CA GLN A 229 -7.02 -1.70 24.14
C GLN A 229 -7.05 -0.32 23.50
N VAL A 230 -7.38 0.70 24.30
CA VAL A 230 -7.32 2.11 23.91
C VAL A 230 -6.07 2.72 24.53
N ASN A 231 -5.29 3.40 23.69
CA ASN A 231 -4.07 4.07 24.09
C ASN A 231 -4.26 5.58 24.15
N ASP A 232 -3.47 6.23 25.01
CA ASP A 232 -3.42 7.68 25.13
C ASP A 232 -2.82 8.35 23.87
N ASN A 233 -2.57 9.67 23.92
CA ASN A 233 -1.98 10.40 22.80
C ASN A 233 -0.48 10.16 22.61
N TYR A 234 0.15 9.44 23.54
CA TYR A 234 1.56 9.07 23.51
C TYR A 234 1.75 7.59 23.14
N GLY A 235 0.65 6.84 22.94
CA GLY A 235 0.67 5.42 22.60
C GLY A 235 0.74 4.48 23.81
N ASN A 236 0.58 4.98 25.03
CA ASN A 236 0.56 4.15 26.23
C ASN A 236 -0.83 3.54 26.45
N PRO A 237 -0.95 2.29 26.92
CA PRO A 237 -2.23 1.70 27.29
C PRO A 237 -2.95 2.54 28.34
N TRP A 238 -4.17 2.96 28.03
CA TRP A 238 -5.01 3.76 28.94
C TRP A 238 -6.16 2.94 29.51
N LYS A 239 -6.88 2.21 28.66
CA LYS A 239 -7.98 1.33 29.08
C LYS A 239 -8.12 0.14 28.14
N SER A 240 -8.87 -0.88 28.59
CA SER A 240 -9.22 -2.05 27.78
C SER A 240 -10.71 -2.30 27.87
N ILE A 241 -11.32 -2.62 26.74
CA ILE A 241 -12.75 -2.90 26.60
C ILE A 241 -12.90 -4.32 26.07
N ILE A 242 -13.57 -5.19 26.83
CA ILE A 242 -13.87 -6.55 26.38
C ILE A 242 -15.08 -6.47 25.45
N LEU A 243 -14.90 -6.87 24.19
CA LEU A 243 -15.97 -6.88 23.20
C LEU A 243 -16.84 -8.13 23.32
N GLY A 244 -16.25 -9.25 23.75
CA GLY A 244 -16.97 -10.49 23.92
C GLY A 244 -16.06 -11.69 24.12
N THR A 245 -16.68 -12.84 24.24
CA THR A 245 -16.01 -14.13 24.43
C THR A 245 -16.66 -15.16 23.52
N ARG A 246 -15.86 -16.06 22.95
CA ARG A 246 -16.32 -17.20 22.14
C ARG A 246 -15.50 -18.43 22.44
N ASP A 247 -16.03 -19.60 22.13
CA ASP A 247 -15.26 -20.84 22.20
C ASP A 247 -14.19 -20.88 21.11
N ILE A 248 -13.05 -21.51 21.41
CA ILE A 248 -12.00 -21.75 20.41
C ILE A 248 -12.51 -22.84 19.47
N VAL A 249 -12.84 -22.45 18.23
CA VAL A 249 -13.44 -23.34 17.21
C VAL A 249 -12.46 -24.42 16.73
N SER A 250 -11.16 -24.23 16.91
CA SER A 250 -10.15 -25.25 16.61
C SER A 250 -8.97 -25.15 17.58
N PRO A 251 -8.85 -26.08 18.55
CA PRO A 251 -7.82 -26.04 19.58
C PRO A 251 -6.40 -26.28 19.05
N ASN A 252 -6.26 -26.74 17.80
CA ASN A 252 -4.97 -27.02 17.15
C ASN A 252 -4.43 -25.86 16.31
N ILE A 253 -5.04 -24.67 16.35
CA ILE A 253 -4.49 -23.51 15.66
C ILE A 253 -3.38 -22.93 16.54
N GLU A 254 -2.19 -23.51 16.38
CA GLU A 254 -0.96 -22.93 16.89
C GLU A 254 -0.76 -21.54 16.29
N LEU A 255 -0.28 -20.63 17.13
CA LEU A 255 0.02 -19.25 16.77
C LEU A 255 1.25 -19.24 15.86
N ASN A 256 1.02 -19.51 14.57
CA ASN A 256 2.05 -19.72 13.57
C ASN A 256 2.05 -18.59 12.52
N PRO A 257 3.13 -18.43 11.74
CA PRO A 257 3.24 -17.35 10.77
C PRO A 257 2.11 -17.31 9.72
N ILE A 258 1.58 -18.47 9.33
CA ILE A 258 0.47 -18.57 8.36
C ILE A 258 -0.81 -18.00 8.96
N GLU A 259 -1.09 -18.28 10.23
CA GLU A 259 -2.22 -17.71 10.93
C GLU A 259 -2.10 -16.19 11.05
N LEU A 260 -0.96 -15.69 11.51
CA LEU A 260 -0.71 -14.24 11.60
C LEU A 260 -0.89 -13.56 10.25
N THR A 261 -0.44 -14.20 9.16
CA THR A 261 -0.63 -13.71 7.79
C THR A 261 -2.11 -13.69 7.40
N LYS A 262 -2.89 -14.74 7.73
CA LYS A 262 -4.34 -14.76 7.48
C LYS A 262 -5.04 -13.61 8.20
N ILE A 263 -4.65 -13.35 9.44
CA ILE A 263 -5.22 -12.26 10.26
C ILE A 263 -4.79 -10.88 9.73
N GLN A 264 -3.53 -10.72 9.31
CA GLN A 264 -3.01 -9.49 8.73
C GLN A 264 -3.89 -8.99 7.57
N TYR A 265 -4.38 -9.91 6.73
CA TYR A 265 -5.19 -9.62 5.55
C TYR A 265 -6.68 -9.94 5.74
N ALA A 266 -7.12 -10.28 6.95
CA ALA A 266 -8.53 -10.55 7.24
C ALA A 266 -9.40 -9.29 7.17
N ASP A 267 -10.66 -9.51 6.82
CA ASP A 267 -11.71 -8.49 6.91
C ASP A 267 -12.12 -8.31 8.38
N LEU A 268 -11.72 -7.19 8.97
CA LEU A 268 -12.01 -6.84 10.37
C LEU A 268 -13.00 -5.70 10.48
N ARG A 269 -13.77 -5.41 9.42
CA ARG A 269 -14.62 -4.21 9.38
C ARG A 269 -15.66 -4.16 10.50
N GLU A 270 -16.21 -5.28 10.93
CA GLU A 270 -17.18 -5.24 12.04
C GLU A 270 -16.52 -4.85 13.37
N LEU A 271 -15.26 -5.24 13.59
CA LEU A 271 -14.50 -4.84 14.80
C LEU A 271 -14.00 -3.40 14.70
N GLU A 272 -13.59 -2.97 13.51
CA GLU A 272 -13.19 -1.59 13.24
C GLU A 272 -14.37 -0.60 13.41
N LYS A 273 -15.62 -1.02 13.14
CA LYS A 273 -16.81 -0.22 13.44
C LYS A 273 -16.98 -0.03 14.95
N ILE A 274 -16.78 -1.08 15.73
CA ILE A 274 -16.87 -1.00 17.19
C ILE A 274 -15.80 -0.06 17.75
N ILE A 275 -14.58 -0.07 17.19
CA ILE A 275 -13.54 0.90 17.57
C ILE A 275 -14.00 2.34 17.29
N LEU A 276 -14.64 2.59 16.14
CA LEU A 276 -15.17 3.90 15.80
C LEU A 276 -16.29 4.33 16.77
N GLU A 277 -17.18 3.42 17.16
CA GLU A 277 -18.24 3.68 18.15
C GLU A 277 -17.65 4.03 19.53
N ILE A 278 -16.57 3.36 19.95
CA ILE A 278 -15.84 3.67 21.18
C ILE A 278 -15.27 5.10 21.14
N GLU A 279 -14.76 5.52 19.98
CA GLU A 279 -14.21 6.86 19.77
C GLU A 279 -15.28 7.95 19.82
N GLU A 280 -16.42 7.74 19.14
CA GLU A 280 -17.54 8.70 19.10
C GLU A 280 -18.17 8.92 20.47
N GLN A 281 -18.23 7.87 21.29
CA GLN A 281 -18.78 7.95 22.64
C GLN A 281 -17.84 8.67 23.62
N LYS A 282 -16.61 9.03 23.22
CA LYS A 282 -15.57 9.65 24.06
C LYS A 282 -15.43 8.98 25.44
N VAL A 283 -15.60 7.66 25.49
CA VAL A 283 -15.36 6.88 26.72
C VAL A 283 -13.89 7.00 27.08
#